data_AF-A0A916HYK1-F1
#
_entry.id   AF-A0A916HYK1-F1
#
_cell.length_a   1.000
_cell.length_b   1.000
_cell.length_c   1.000
_cell.angle_alpha   90.00
_cell.angle_beta   90.00
_cell.angle_gamma   90.00
#
_symmetry.space_group_name_H-M   'P 1'
#
loop_
_entity.id
_entity.type
_entity.pdbx_description
1 polymer ?
#
loop_
_entity_poly.entity_id
_entity_poly.type
_entity_poly.pdbx_seq_one_letter_code
_entity_poly.pdbx_strand_id
1 'polypeptide(L)'
;MGIVSVDYEHDRVYTPEQLATANQYLIAHARRGGLVTVTWSPLGPWMNDELDLEGNPGDWTDTRTNAAFLSGGADLRDVIDPTTEVGKVWRRKLERIADALAELRAAGVVVLWRPMQEMNGYWFWWGHLLKGDDSTAYQDIWRDMFRFFTYERRLDNLLWVYSPAQNRDSADGEQAAWVKDSDWAYPGTRYVDVVAGTAYRDDLHIPNYGDYLALPEVVAMAEFSAALMGEHDRDGDLDTTGRSPSFHPHSHFPPELLHDRLRLPEALGCPRDRGNLTWSKVESVAWGSKWRRWNNRCQPWSGAAPARRASLPSGRIT
;
A
#
# COMPACT_ATOMS: atom_id res chain seq x y z
N MET A 1 -4.85 -17.31 -15.01
CA MET A 1 -3.88 -16.21 -14.80
C MET A 1 -3.99 -15.74 -13.38
N GLY A 2 -2.86 -15.46 -12.72
CA GLY A 2 -2.81 -15.08 -11.31
C GLY A 2 -2.40 -13.62 -11.09
N ILE A 3 -1.91 -13.34 -9.88
CA ILE A 3 -1.38 -12.05 -9.45
C ILE A 3 0.15 -12.08 -9.62
N VAL A 4 0.75 -10.98 -10.07
CA VAL A 4 2.20 -10.74 -10.01
C VAL A 4 2.48 -9.56 -9.07
N SER A 5 3.59 -9.63 -8.33
CA SER A 5 4.02 -8.61 -7.38
C SER A 5 5.44 -8.16 -7.66
N VAL A 6 5.77 -6.94 -7.23
CA VAL A 6 7.13 -6.42 -7.06
C VAL A 6 7.15 -5.48 -5.85
N ASP A 7 8.28 -5.40 -5.15
CA ASP A 7 8.55 -4.33 -4.19
C ASP A 7 9.48 -3.27 -4.80
N TYR A 8 9.04 -2.02 -4.80
CA TYR A 8 9.79 -0.91 -5.41
C TYR A 8 11.04 -0.44 -4.63
N GLU A 9 11.35 -0.97 -3.44
CA GLU A 9 12.62 -0.68 -2.77
C GLU A 9 13.25 -1.92 -2.11
N HIS A 10 12.45 -2.83 -1.54
CA HIS A 10 12.97 -4.06 -0.95
C HIS A 10 13.70 -4.94 -1.97
N ASP A 11 13.13 -5.06 -3.19
CA ASP A 11 13.70 -5.86 -4.29
C ASP A 11 14.81 -5.12 -5.05
N ARG A 12 15.34 -4.04 -4.47
CA ARG A 12 16.43 -3.24 -5.02
C ARG A 12 16.11 -2.55 -6.36
N VAL A 13 14.85 -2.12 -6.52
CA VAL A 13 14.34 -1.43 -7.72
C VAL A 13 14.28 0.09 -7.48
N TYR A 14 15.44 0.71 -7.31
CA TYR A 14 15.53 2.08 -6.78
C TYR A 14 15.36 3.17 -7.84
N THR A 15 16.11 3.08 -8.94
CA THR A 15 16.23 4.18 -9.91
C THR A 15 14.98 4.29 -10.79
N PRO A 16 14.71 5.47 -11.38
CA PRO A 16 13.64 5.60 -12.37
C PRO A 16 13.73 4.59 -13.52
N GLU A 17 14.93 4.25 -13.98
CA GLU A 17 15.13 3.24 -15.03
C GLU A 17 14.81 1.82 -14.57
N GLN A 18 15.20 1.47 -13.34
CA GLN A 18 14.86 0.16 -12.73
C GLN A 18 13.35 0.03 -12.54
N LEU A 19 12.69 1.07 -12.03
CA LEU A 19 11.24 1.11 -11.87
C LEU A 19 10.52 0.96 -13.22
N ALA A 20 10.96 1.72 -14.24
CA ALA A 20 10.39 1.61 -15.58
C ALA A 20 10.59 0.22 -16.19
N THR A 21 11.74 -0.40 -15.96
CA THR A 21 12.04 -1.77 -16.40
C THR A 21 11.13 -2.79 -15.70
N ALA A 22 10.99 -2.70 -14.38
CA ALA A 22 10.07 -3.55 -13.62
C ALA A 22 8.62 -3.39 -14.11
N ASN A 23 8.21 -2.15 -14.37
CA ASN A 23 6.88 -1.83 -14.88
C ASN A 23 6.57 -2.51 -16.22
N GLN A 24 7.55 -2.71 -17.10
CA GLN A 24 7.30 -3.43 -18.36
C GLN A 24 6.79 -4.86 -18.13
N TYR A 25 7.29 -5.55 -17.09
CA TYR A 25 6.81 -6.89 -16.75
C TYR A 25 5.38 -6.84 -16.20
N LEU A 26 5.08 -5.87 -15.34
CA LEU A 26 3.73 -5.67 -14.79
C LEU A 26 2.71 -5.34 -15.90
N ILE A 27 3.08 -4.44 -16.81
CA ILE A 27 2.26 -4.07 -17.97
C ILE A 27 2.02 -5.29 -18.87
N ALA A 28 3.06 -6.07 -19.15
CA ALA A 28 2.93 -7.28 -19.95
C ALA A 28 1.99 -8.31 -19.30
N HIS A 29 2.05 -8.46 -17.98
CA HIS A 29 1.14 -9.34 -17.23
C HIS A 29 -0.31 -8.84 -17.24
N ALA A 30 -0.52 -7.54 -17.00
CA ALA A 30 -1.83 -6.92 -17.04
C ALA A 30 -2.49 -7.04 -18.43
N ARG A 31 -1.72 -6.85 -19.52
CA ARG A 31 -2.21 -6.99 -20.91
C ARG A 31 -2.68 -8.41 -21.24
N ARG A 32 -2.19 -9.41 -20.51
CA ARG A 32 -2.64 -10.79 -20.63
C ARG A 32 -3.92 -11.06 -19.85
N GLY A 33 -4.35 -10.14 -18.97
CA GLY A 33 -5.51 -10.28 -18.09
C GLY A 33 -5.13 -10.68 -16.66
N GLY A 34 -3.85 -10.60 -16.30
CA GLY A 34 -3.38 -10.81 -14.94
C GLY A 34 -3.60 -9.59 -14.03
N LEU A 35 -3.61 -9.82 -12.73
CA LEU A 35 -3.65 -8.75 -11.72
C LEU A 35 -2.23 -8.34 -11.31
N VAL A 36 -2.06 -7.06 -11.03
CA VAL A 36 -0.79 -6.47 -10.60
C VAL A 36 -0.93 -5.97 -9.18
N THR A 37 0.01 -6.36 -8.32
CA THR A 37 0.22 -5.73 -7.02
C THR A 37 1.59 -5.09 -7.00
N VAL A 38 1.70 -3.96 -6.32
CA VAL A 38 2.97 -3.28 -6.07
C VAL A 38 3.05 -3.02 -4.58
N THR A 39 4.12 -3.54 -3.98
CA THR A 39 4.48 -3.29 -2.58
C THR A 39 5.52 -2.17 -2.55
N TRP A 40 5.52 -1.39 -1.47
CA TRP A 40 6.60 -0.44 -1.26
C TRP A 40 7.05 -0.46 0.19
N SER A 41 8.26 -1.00 0.37
CA SER A 41 8.99 -1.02 1.63
C SER A 41 10.07 0.08 1.60
N PRO A 42 9.73 1.35 1.89
CA PRO A 42 10.69 2.44 1.77
C PRO A 42 11.91 2.26 2.66
N LEU A 43 13.10 2.48 2.12
CA LEU A 43 14.30 2.71 2.91
C LEU A 43 14.05 3.92 3.82
N GLY A 44 14.53 3.86 5.06
CA GLY A 44 14.34 4.94 6.03
C GLY A 44 14.89 6.26 5.49
N PRO A 45 14.09 7.36 5.49
CA PRO A 45 14.51 8.66 4.93
C PRO A 45 15.68 9.32 5.68
N TRP A 46 16.12 8.77 6.81
CA TRP A 46 17.34 9.18 7.50
C TRP A 46 18.62 8.53 6.94
N MET A 47 18.50 7.43 6.21
CA MET A 47 19.63 6.63 5.72
C MET A 47 19.94 6.88 4.24
N ASN A 48 18.91 7.21 3.46
CA ASN A 48 19.04 7.49 2.03
C ASN A 48 18.23 8.75 1.67
N ASP A 49 18.91 9.77 1.16
CA ASP A 49 18.34 11.07 0.82
C ASP A 49 17.81 11.16 -0.62
N GLU A 50 17.89 10.09 -1.40
CA GLU A 50 17.48 9.97 -2.81
C GLU A 50 18.32 10.78 -3.82
N LEU A 51 19.43 11.41 -3.41
CA LEU A 51 20.20 12.28 -4.31
C LEU A 51 21.18 11.52 -5.21
N ASP A 52 21.58 10.31 -4.82
CA ASP A 52 22.49 9.45 -5.57
C ASP A 52 22.03 7.99 -5.55
N LEU A 53 20.93 7.69 -6.25
CA LEU A 53 20.39 6.33 -6.32
C LEU A 53 21.28 5.35 -7.12
N GLU A 54 22.21 5.85 -7.92
CA GLU A 54 23.13 5.01 -8.71
C GLU A 54 24.37 4.62 -7.90
N GLY A 55 24.99 5.59 -7.22
CA GLY A 55 26.19 5.39 -6.41
C GLY A 55 25.90 4.97 -4.97
N ASN A 56 24.72 5.34 -4.44
CA ASN A 56 24.28 5.03 -3.08
C ASN A 56 22.76 4.69 -3.02
N PRO A 57 22.33 3.58 -3.64
CA PRO A 57 20.93 3.15 -3.64
C PRO A 57 20.38 2.75 -2.25
N GLY A 58 21.24 2.55 -1.27
CA GLY A 58 20.91 1.91 0.02
C GLY A 58 20.79 0.39 -0.10
N ASP A 59 20.36 -0.25 0.98
CA ASP A 59 20.15 -1.71 1.06
C ASP A 59 18.77 -2.03 1.68
N TRP A 60 18.23 -3.22 1.43
CA TRP A 60 16.97 -3.69 2.02
C TRP A 60 17.00 -3.63 3.56
N THR A 61 18.18 -3.73 4.17
CA THR A 61 18.36 -3.56 5.62
C THR A 61 17.99 -2.17 6.11
N ASP A 62 17.98 -1.15 5.25
CA ASP A 62 17.60 0.22 5.59
C ASP A 62 16.07 0.38 5.72
N THR A 63 15.30 -0.64 5.32
CA THR A 63 13.87 -0.75 5.67
C THR A 63 13.67 -1.24 7.11
N ARG A 64 14.67 -1.95 7.66
CA ARG A 64 14.57 -2.60 8.97
C ARG A 64 14.89 -1.62 10.09
N THR A 65 14.32 -1.89 11.25
CA THR A 65 14.74 -1.25 12.49
C THR A 65 16.22 -1.55 12.74
N ASN A 66 17.02 -0.50 12.88
CA ASN A 66 18.44 -0.59 13.20
C ASN A 66 18.78 0.32 14.38
N ALA A 67 19.93 0.07 15.00
CA ALA A 67 20.38 0.84 16.17
C ALA A 67 20.54 2.33 15.88
N ALA A 68 20.85 2.72 14.63
CA ALA A 68 21.02 4.12 14.25
C ALA A 68 19.71 4.91 14.34
N PHE A 69 18.58 4.34 13.91
CA PHE A 69 17.26 4.95 14.13
C PHE A 69 16.96 5.12 15.62
N LEU A 70 17.32 4.11 16.43
CA LEU A 70 17.03 4.07 17.87
C LEU A 70 17.85 5.08 18.68
N SER A 71 19.13 5.27 18.33
CA SER A 71 20.01 6.22 19.01
C SER A 71 19.94 7.65 18.46
N GLY A 72 19.48 7.81 17.22
CA GLY A 72 19.54 9.07 16.46
C GLY A 72 18.38 10.04 16.68
N GLY A 73 17.36 9.66 17.47
CA GLY A 73 16.21 10.52 17.72
C GLY A 73 15.21 10.59 16.56
N ALA A 74 15.16 9.56 15.71
CA ALA A 74 14.17 9.47 14.63
C ALA A 74 12.73 9.54 15.19
N ASP A 75 11.91 10.44 14.65
CA ASP A 75 10.48 10.57 14.95
C ASP A 75 9.69 10.44 13.65
N LEU A 76 8.68 9.56 13.63
CA LEU A 76 7.80 9.38 12.48
C LEU A 76 7.06 10.67 12.08
N ARG A 77 6.84 11.58 13.03
CA ARG A 77 6.19 12.87 12.75
C ARG A 77 7.00 13.74 11.80
N ASP A 78 8.33 13.61 11.80
CA ASP A 78 9.22 14.37 10.92
C ASP A 78 9.05 13.97 9.45
N VAL A 79 8.62 12.73 9.18
CA VAL A 79 8.46 12.17 7.84
C VAL A 79 7.47 12.98 6.98
N ILE A 80 6.42 13.53 7.60
CA ILE A 80 5.42 14.36 6.90
C ILE A 80 5.58 15.85 7.16
N ASP A 81 6.57 16.28 7.96
CA ASP A 81 6.84 17.70 8.18
C ASP A 81 7.78 18.24 7.09
N PRO A 82 7.29 19.06 6.14
CA PRO A 82 8.10 19.56 5.03
C PRO A 82 9.20 20.53 5.45
N THR A 83 9.20 21.00 6.70
CA THR A 83 10.25 21.88 7.23
C THR A 83 11.50 21.10 7.66
N THR A 84 11.37 19.79 7.89
CA THR A 84 12.49 18.92 8.26
C THR A 84 13.23 18.40 7.02
N GLU A 85 14.51 18.06 7.16
CA GLU A 85 15.25 17.42 6.06
C GLU A 85 14.66 16.05 5.71
N VAL A 86 14.20 15.30 6.72
CA VAL A 86 13.56 13.99 6.56
C VAL A 86 12.27 14.10 5.75
N GLY A 87 11.44 15.10 6.03
CA GLY A 87 10.21 15.34 5.26
C GLY A 87 10.49 15.74 3.82
N LYS A 88 11.57 16.47 3.55
CA LYS A 88 12.01 16.75 2.16
C LYS A 88 12.48 15.48 1.44
N VAL A 89 13.17 14.58 2.14
CA VAL A 89 13.58 13.26 1.59
C VAL A 89 12.34 12.42 1.30
N TRP A 90 11.42 12.31 2.26
CA TRP A 90 10.16 11.58 2.10
C TRP A 90 9.35 12.09 0.91
N ARG A 91 9.32 13.41 0.73
CA ARG A 91 8.68 14.05 -0.42
C ARG A 91 9.30 13.60 -1.75
N ARG A 92 10.63 13.55 -1.87
CA ARG A 92 11.32 13.03 -3.08
C ARG A 92 11.00 11.56 -3.33
N LYS A 93 10.99 10.74 -2.28
CA LYS A 93 10.57 9.33 -2.35
C LYS A 93 9.17 9.20 -2.96
N LEU A 94 8.20 9.93 -2.41
CA LEU A 94 6.84 9.96 -2.92
C LEU A 94 6.77 10.40 -4.39
N GLU A 95 7.60 11.36 -4.83
CA GLU A 95 7.65 11.80 -6.24
C GLU A 95 8.04 10.68 -7.18
N ARG A 96 9.17 10.03 -6.88
CA ARG A 96 9.72 8.94 -7.67
C ARG A 96 8.74 7.78 -7.79
N ILE A 97 8.15 7.37 -6.67
CA ILE A 97 7.18 6.27 -6.66
C ILE A 97 5.91 6.65 -7.43
N ALA A 98 5.41 7.88 -7.27
CA ALA A 98 4.25 8.34 -8.01
C ALA A 98 4.53 8.47 -9.52
N ASP A 99 5.77 8.76 -9.95
CA ASP A 99 6.16 8.74 -11.38
C ASP A 99 6.07 7.31 -11.94
N ALA A 100 6.61 6.32 -11.21
CA ALA A 100 6.51 4.92 -11.60
C ALA A 100 5.06 4.41 -11.64
N LEU A 101 4.23 4.77 -10.65
CA LEU A 101 2.81 4.41 -10.65
C LEU A 101 2.02 5.13 -11.76
N ALA A 102 2.43 6.34 -12.15
CA ALA A 102 1.83 7.08 -13.26
C ALA A 102 2.10 6.40 -14.63
N GLU A 103 3.24 5.73 -14.78
CA GLU A 103 3.53 4.90 -15.96
C GLU A 103 2.53 3.74 -16.07
N LEU A 104 2.30 3.00 -14.98
CA LEU A 104 1.30 1.94 -14.92
C LEU A 104 -0.11 2.48 -15.22
N ARG A 105 -0.43 3.67 -14.68
CA ARG A 105 -1.69 4.36 -14.98
C ARG A 105 -1.83 4.67 -16.47
N ALA A 106 -0.79 5.22 -17.10
CA ALA A 106 -0.79 5.56 -18.52
C ALA A 106 -0.96 4.32 -19.41
N ALA A 107 -0.48 3.16 -18.95
CA ALA A 107 -0.66 1.87 -19.61
C ALA A 107 -2.03 1.21 -19.33
N GLY A 108 -2.91 1.84 -18.53
CA GLY A 108 -4.23 1.31 -18.19
C GLY A 108 -4.19 0.18 -17.15
N VAL A 109 -3.12 0.07 -16.37
CA VAL A 109 -2.95 -0.98 -15.35
C VAL A 109 -3.55 -0.53 -14.02
N VAL A 110 -4.52 -1.30 -13.51
CA VAL A 110 -5.00 -1.19 -12.13
C VAL A 110 -4.01 -1.88 -11.20
N VAL A 111 -3.64 -1.21 -10.11
CA VAL A 111 -2.62 -1.68 -9.17
C VAL A 111 -3.24 -1.90 -7.80
N LEU A 112 -3.07 -3.10 -7.25
CA LEU A 112 -3.20 -3.34 -5.81
C LEU A 112 -1.98 -2.69 -5.15
N TRP A 113 -2.16 -1.50 -4.59
CA TRP A 113 -1.09 -0.70 -4.00
C TRP A 113 -0.97 -1.00 -2.51
N ARG A 114 0.13 -1.64 -2.11
CA ARG A 114 0.38 -2.15 -0.75
C ARG A 114 1.62 -1.50 -0.12
N PRO A 115 1.57 -0.22 0.26
CA PRO A 115 2.70 0.45 0.86
C PRO A 115 2.86 0.12 2.34
N MET A 116 4.10 0.15 2.84
CA MET A 116 4.43 0.17 4.26
C MET A 116 3.69 -0.91 5.07
N GLN A 117 3.74 -2.14 4.57
CA GLN A 117 3.07 -3.31 5.12
C GLN A 117 3.62 -3.71 6.51
N GLU A 118 2.90 -4.59 7.20
CA GLU A 118 3.28 -5.16 8.49
C GLU A 118 3.61 -4.11 9.55
N MET A 119 2.89 -2.99 9.49
CA MET A 119 3.10 -1.83 10.37
C MET A 119 2.82 -2.09 11.84
N ASN A 120 2.05 -3.14 12.14
CA ASN A 120 1.79 -3.60 13.50
C ASN A 120 2.97 -4.43 14.07
N GLY A 121 4.02 -4.70 13.28
CA GLY A 121 5.25 -5.36 13.73
C GLY A 121 6.38 -4.38 14.08
N TYR A 122 7.41 -4.90 14.76
CA TYR A 122 8.55 -4.10 15.26
C TYR A 122 9.79 -4.11 14.34
N TRP A 123 9.74 -4.80 13.20
CA TRP A 123 10.90 -5.05 12.36
C TRP A 123 11.14 -4.01 11.25
N PHE A 124 10.13 -3.24 10.88
CA PHE A 124 10.27 -2.12 9.96
C PHE A 124 10.30 -0.80 10.72
N TRP A 125 11.04 0.20 10.21
CA TRP A 125 11.16 1.49 10.88
C TRP A 125 9.80 2.17 11.08
N TRP A 126 8.85 1.98 10.16
CA TRP A 126 7.52 2.57 10.25
C TRP A 126 6.60 1.93 11.29
N GLY A 127 6.85 0.67 11.66
CA GLY A 127 6.15 0.00 12.76
C GLY A 127 6.87 0.20 14.10
N HIS A 128 8.20 0.11 14.10
CA HIS A 128 9.01 0.18 15.31
C HIS A 128 9.09 1.58 15.95
N LEU A 129 9.15 2.64 15.14
CA LEU A 129 9.25 4.01 15.66
C LEU A 129 7.92 4.51 16.27
N LEU A 130 6.86 3.71 16.21
CA LEU A 130 5.64 3.96 16.94
C LEU A 130 5.89 3.65 18.42
N LYS A 131 6.00 4.71 19.23
CA LYS A 131 6.24 4.60 20.67
C LYS A 131 4.93 4.21 21.37
N GLY A 132 4.92 3.05 22.02
CA GLY A 132 3.80 2.60 22.84
C GLY A 132 2.58 2.19 22.02
N ASP A 133 1.38 2.59 22.46
CA ASP A 133 0.11 2.21 21.81
C ASP A 133 -0.42 3.27 20.84
N ASP A 134 0.37 4.32 20.54
CA ASP A 134 -0.04 5.41 19.63
C ASP A 134 0.35 5.12 18.18
N SER A 135 -0.64 4.76 17.36
CA SER A 135 -0.49 4.53 15.92
C SER A 135 -0.72 5.77 15.05
N THR A 136 -0.99 6.93 15.65
CA THR A 136 -1.43 8.15 14.93
C THR A 136 -0.42 8.60 13.87
N ALA A 137 0.87 8.53 14.16
CA ALA A 137 1.91 8.95 13.22
C ALA A 137 1.91 8.10 11.93
N TYR A 138 1.73 6.78 12.04
CA TYR A 138 1.61 5.92 10.85
C TYR A 138 0.33 6.22 10.08
N GLN A 139 -0.80 6.39 10.78
CA GLN A 139 -2.07 6.74 10.13
C GLN A 139 -1.96 8.07 9.37
N ASP A 140 -1.25 9.06 9.93
CA ASP A 140 -1.04 10.36 9.30
C ASP A 140 -0.12 10.26 8.08
N ILE A 141 0.96 9.47 8.14
CA ILE A 141 1.81 9.15 6.97
C ILE A 141 0.98 8.48 5.87
N TRP A 142 0.15 7.49 6.21
CA TRP A 142 -0.75 6.82 5.25
C TRP A 142 -1.70 7.82 4.60
N ARG A 143 -2.37 8.66 5.38
CA ARG A 143 -3.34 9.66 4.89
C ARG A 143 -2.66 10.74 4.05
N ASP A 144 -1.44 11.14 4.39
CA ASP A 144 -0.62 12.08 3.63
C ASP A 144 -0.25 11.51 2.26
N MET A 145 0.32 10.30 2.23
CA MET A 145 0.63 9.56 1.01
C MET A 145 -0.63 9.35 0.14
N PHE A 146 -1.76 8.96 0.76
CA PHE A 146 -3.05 8.84 0.07
C PHE A 146 -3.46 10.15 -0.59
N ARG A 147 -3.37 11.26 0.14
CA ARG A 147 -3.76 12.58 -0.37
C ARG A 147 -2.87 12.97 -1.55
N PHE A 148 -1.57 12.82 -1.39
CA PHE A 148 -0.59 13.15 -2.41
C PHE A 148 -0.80 12.30 -3.68
N PHE A 149 -0.89 10.98 -3.58
CA PHE A 149 -1.06 10.09 -4.75
C PHE A 149 -2.42 10.29 -5.43
N THR A 150 -3.50 10.31 -4.65
CA THR A 150 -4.87 10.33 -5.20
C THR A 150 -5.26 11.71 -5.73
N TYR A 151 -5.03 12.76 -4.95
CA TYR A 151 -5.58 14.08 -5.26
C TYR A 151 -4.57 14.99 -5.96
N GLU A 152 -3.29 14.94 -5.58
CA GLU A 152 -2.27 15.81 -6.18
C GLU A 152 -1.70 15.17 -7.45
N ARG A 153 -1.34 13.89 -7.40
CA ARG A 153 -0.79 13.13 -8.54
C ARG A 153 -1.83 12.49 -9.45
N ARG A 154 -3.11 12.53 -9.05
CA ARG A 154 -4.25 12.01 -9.85
C ARG A 154 -4.08 10.55 -10.24
N LEU A 155 -3.45 9.76 -9.37
CA LEU A 155 -3.33 8.31 -9.53
C LEU A 155 -4.67 7.67 -9.18
N ASP A 156 -5.55 7.57 -10.17
CA ASP A 156 -6.86 6.95 -10.07
C ASP A 156 -6.79 5.42 -10.24
N ASN A 157 -5.68 4.86 -10.73
CA ASN A 157 -5.51 3.42 -10.97
C ASN A 157 -5.11 2.59 -9.72
N LEU A 158 -5.09 3.18 -8.53
CA LEU A 158 -4.65 2.50 -7.30
C LEU A 158 -5.84 2.01 -6.47
N LEU A 159 -5.77 0.75 -6.04
CA LEU A 159 -6.59 0.18 -4.97
C LEU A 159 -5.73 0.05 -3.71
N TRP A 160 -6.10 0.73 -2.63
CA TRP A 160 -5.28 0.82 -1.42
C TRP A 160 -5.41 -0.42 -0.55
N VAL A 161 -4.30 -1.12 -0.34
CA VAL A 161 -4.22 -2.39 0.40
C VAL A 161 -3.59 -2.17 1.77
N TYR A 162 -4.40 -2.18 2.83
CA TYR A 162 -3.92 -2.18 4.20
C TYR A 162 -3.49 -3.60 4.59
N SER A 163 -2.22 -3.79 4.95
CA SER A 163 -1.61 -5.11 5.05
C SER A 163 -0.94 -5.31 6.42
N PRO A 164 -1.67 -5.72 7.47
CA PRO A 164 -1.08 -6.03 8.77
C PRO A 164 -0.36 -7.39 8.75
N ALA A 165 0.63 -7.55 9.62
CA ALA A 165 1.26 -8.83 9.91
C ALA A 165 0.31 -9.73 10.71
N GLN A 166 0.45 -11.05 10.56
CA GLN A 166 -0.20 -11.99 11.47
C GLN A 166 0.19 -11.71 12.93
N ASN A 167 -0.78 -11.88 13.82
CA ASN A 167 -0.51 -12.05 15.24
C ASN A 167 0.43 -13.25 15.41
N ARG A 168 1.37 -13.08 16.33
CA ARG A 168 2.31 -14.13 16.71
C ARG A 168 1.86 -14.75 18.03
N ASP A 169 2.03 -16.05 18.13
CA ASP A 169 1.69 -16.77 19.35
C ASP A 169 2.85 -16.71 20.35
N SER A 170 2.57 -16.97 21.62
CA SER A 170 3.61 -17.03 22.66
C SER A 170 4.74 -18.03 22.37
N ALA A 171 4.49 -19.03 21.51
CA ALA A 171 5.49 -19.98 21.03
C ALA A 171 6.53 -19.32 20.10
N ASP A 172 6.22 -18.17 19.49
CA ASP A 172 7.11 -17.39 18.63
C ASP A 172 8.08 -16.49 19.43
N GLY A 173 8.10 -16.64 20.76
CA GLY A 173 9.01 -15.98 21.70
C GLY A 173 8.49 -14.64 22.24
N GLU A 174 9.24 -14.03 23.17
CA GLU A 174 8.85 -12.77 23.84
C GLU A 174 8.61 -11.61 22.85
N GLN A 175 9.25 -11.67 21.68
CA GLN A 175 9.11 -10.67 20.63
C GLN A 175 7.75 -10.72 19.93
N ALA A 176 7.00 -11.82 20.05
CA ALA A 176 5.63 -11.94 19.57
C ALA A 176 4.70 -10.90 20.20
N ALA A 177 4.92 -10.56 21.48
CA ALA A 177 4.12 -9.59 22.23
C ALA A 177 4.25 -8.14 21.70
N TRP A 178 5.18 -7.88 20.79
CA TRP A 178 5.40 -6.57 20.19
C TRP A 178 4.62 -6.40 18.88
N VAL A 179 3.96 -7.45 18.40
CA VAL A 179 3.02 -7.36 17.27
C VAL A 179 1.68 -6.87 17.81
N LYS A 180 1.23 -5.71 17.32
CA LYS A 180 -0.05 -5.10 17.69
C LYS A 180 -1.21 -5.76 16.92
N ASP A 181 -2.43 -5.52 17.39
CA ASP A 181 -3.65 -6.00 16.75
C ASP A 181 -3.74 -5.55 15.28
N SER A 182 -4.41 -6.35 14.46
CA SER A 182 -4.47 -6.14 13.01
C SER A 182 -5.06 -4.79 12.59
N ASP A 183 -5.96 -4.20 13.38
CA ASP A 183 -6.59 -2.91 13.11
C ASP A 183 -5.93 -1.72 13.83
N TRP A 184 -4.88 -1.96 14.63
CA TRP A 184 -4.27 -0.95 15.50
C TRP A 184 -3.83 0.31 14.75
N ALA A 185 -3.32 0.18 13.53
CA ALA A 185 -2.86 1.27 12.68
C ALA A 185 -3.82 1.59 11.52
N TYR A 186 -5.07 1.12 11.58
CA TYR A 186 -6.04 1.27 10.50
C TYR A 186 -6.37 2.76 10.24
N PRO A 187 -6.11 3.28 9.02
CA PRO A 187 -6.19 4.72 8.76
C PRO A 187 -7.64 5.21 8.59
N GLY A 188 -8.60 4.29 8.52
CA GLY A 188 -10.04 4.54 8.35
C GLY A 188 -10.56 4.12 6.97
N THR A 189 -11.85 3.77 6.91
CA THR A 189 -12.57 3.23 5.73
C THR A 189 -12.55 4.13 4.49
N ARG A 190 -12.11 5.38 4.62
CA ARG A 190 -11.92 6.29 3.49
C ARG A 190 -10.59 6.08 2.78
N TYR A 191 -9.63 5.42 3.40
CA TYR A 191 -8.24 5.36 2.92
C TYR A 191 -7.80 3.94 2.54
N VAL A 192 -8.72 2.96 2.61
CA VAL A 192 -8.46 1.53 2.36
C VAL A 192 -9.55 0.98 1.45
N ASP A 193 -9.16 0.17 0.47
CA ASP A 193 -10.07 -0.57 -0.41
C ASP A 193 -10.06 -2.08 -0.11
N VAL A 194 -8.89 -2.61 0.27
CA VAL A 194 -8.63 -4.02 0.57
C VAL A 194 -7.85 -4.13 1.88
N VAL A 195 -8.21 -5.10 2.72
CA VAL A 195 -7.42 -5.53 3.87
C VAL A 195 -6.79 -6.88 3.53
N ALA A 196 -5.48 -7.00 3.63
CA ALA A 196 -4.78 -8.21 3.24
C ALA A 196 -3.66 -8.56 4.21
N GLY A 197 -3.89 -9.53 5.09
CA GLY A 197 -2.90 -9.96 6.08
C GLY A 197 -1.70 -10.69 5.47
N THR A 198 -0.63 -10.84 6.26
CA THR A 198 0.47 -11.78 5.97
C THR A 198 0.35 -13.01 6.87
N ALA A 199 0.67 -14.21 6.37
CA ALA A 199 0.68 -15.43 7.19
C ALA A 199 1.83 -16.39 6.85
N TYR A 200 2.73 -16.59 7.79
CA TYR A 200 3.91 -17.44 7.62
C TYR A 200 3.81 -18.61 8.59
N ARG A 201 3.17 -19.70 8.16
CA ARG A 201 2.86 -20.88 8.98
C ARG A 201 2.85 -22.17 8.16
N ASP A 202 3.22 -23.25 8.82
CA ASP A 202 3.21 -24.59 8.24
C ASP A 202 1.79 -25.19 8.17
N ASP A 203 0.84 -24.60 8.89
CA ASP A 203 -0.59 -24.82 8.71
C ASP A 203 -1.20 -23.69 7.87
N LEU A 204 -2.21 -24.00 7.05
CA LEU A 204 -2.96 -22.99 6.27
C LEU A 204 -3.88 -22.13 7.16
N HIS A 205 -3.54 -21.99 8.45
CA HIS A 205 -4.29 -21.21 9.40
C HIS A 205 -3.96 -19.71 9.23
N ILE A 206 -4.99 -18.88 9.20
CA ILE A 206 -4.87 -17.41 9.14
C ILE A 206 -5.34 -16.87 10.50
N PRO A 207 -4.42 -16.57 11.45
CA PRO A 207 -4.78 -16.25 12.84
C PRO A 207 -5.77 -15.09 12.98
N ASN A 208 -5.63 -14.06 12.14
CA ASN A 208 -6.42 -12.83 12.20
C ASN A 208 -7.64 -12.80 11.28
N TYR A 209 -8.05 -13.95 10.73
CA TYR A 209 -9.14 -13.97 9.75
C TYR A 209 -10.44 -13.34 10.29
N GLY A 210 -10.75 -13.57 11.57
CA GLY A 210 -11.90 -12.96 12.24
C GLY A 210 -11.83 -11.42 12.31
N ASP A 211 -10.65 -10.87 12.59
CA ASP A 211 -10.42 -9.43 12.66
C ASP A 211 -10.59 -8.78 11.30
N TYR A 212 -10.08 -9.42 10.25
CA TYR A 212 -10.23 -8.94 8.88
C TYR A 212 -11.70 -8.90 8.43
N LEU A 213 -12.50 -9.89 8.84
CA LEU A 213 -13.94 -9.93 8.55
C LEU A 213 -14.74 -8.84 9.28
N ALA A 214 -14.22 -8.29 10.39
CA ALA A 214 -14.86 -7.19 11.11
C ALA A 214 -14.69 -5.85 10.37
N LEU A 215 -13.72 -5.74 9.47
CA LEU A 215 -13.51 -4.56 8.63
C LEU A 215 -14.45 -4.59 7.40
N PRO A 216 -14.97 -3.43 6.95
CA PRO A 216 -15.94 -3.37 5.85
C PRO A 216 -15.32 -3.52 4.44
N GLU A 217 -14.01 -3.65 4.36
CA GLU A 217 -13.24 -3.81 3.13
C GLU A 217 -13.28 -5.24 2.57
N VAL A 218 -12.76 -5.42 1.35
CA VAL A 218 -12.52 -6.77 0.82
C VAL A 218 -11.34 -7.38 1.57
N VAL A 219 -11.45 -8.65 1.96
CA VAL A 219 -10.36 -9.38 2.62
C VAL A 219 -9.58 -10.21 1.59
N ALA A 220 -8.26 -10.19 1.68
CA ALA A 220 -7.33 -11.02 0.90
C ALA A 220 -6.17 -11.51 1.78
N MET A 221 -5.24 -12.27 1.20
CA MET A 221 -3.93 -12.57 1.79
C MET A 221 -2.85 -11.98 0.90
N ALA A 222 -2.01 -11.13 1.49
CA ALA A 222 -0.98 -10.40 0.74
C ALA A 222 0.33 -11.17 0.64
N GLU A 223 0.71 -11.86 1.70
CA GLU A 223 1.87 -12.75 1.75
C GLU A 223 1.50 -14.01 2.51
N PHE A 224 1.93 -15.16 2.03
CA PHE A 224 1.86 -16.38 2.80
C PHE A 224 2.93 -17.38 2.37
N SER A 225 3.44 -18.15 3.32
CA SER A 225 4.30 -19.31 3.06
C SER A 225 4.35 -20.20 4.31
N ALA A 226 5.16 -21.26 4.24
CA ALA A 226 5.61 -22.00 5.42
C ALA A 226 6.18 -21.07 6.50
N ALA A 227 6.25 -21.57 7.73
CA ALA A 227 6.82 -20.86 8.86
C ALA A 227 8.25 -20.42 8.54
N LEU A 228 8.54 -19.13 8.70
CA LEU A 228 9.88 -18.58 8.42
C LEU A 228 10.94 -19.32 9.21
N MET A 229 12.00 -19.78 8.52
CA MET A 229 13.09 -20.58 9.08
C MET A 229 12.67 -21.98 9.59
N GLY A 230 11.44 -22.44 9.31
CA GLY A 230 10.93 -23.77 9.61
C GLY A 230 11.46 -24.86 8.66
N GLU A 231 11.13 -26.12 8.95
CA GLU A 231 11.56 -27.27 8.13
C GLU A 231 11.03 -27.15 6.70
N HIS A 232 9.75 -26.80 6.55
CA HIS A 232 9.10 -26.61 5.25
C HIS A 232 9.61 -25.41 4.44
N ASP A 233 10.09 -24.35 5.10
CA ASP A 233 10.74 -23.19 4.45
C ASP A 233 12.14 -23.57 3.92
N ARG A 234 12.85 -24.45 4.62
CA ARG A 234 14.21 -24.90 4.24
C ARG A 234 14.22 -25.96 3.15
N ASP A 235 13.16 -26.77 3.05
CA ASP A 235 13.05 -27.85 2.06
C ASP A 235 12.56 -27.37 0.69
N GLY A 236 12.23 -26.09 0.54
CA GLY A 236 11.86 -25.50 -0.76
C GLY A 236 10.55 -26.03 -1.33
N ASP A 237 9.67 -26.60 -0.51
CA ASP A 237 8.47 -27.34 -0.94
C ASP A 237 7.31 -26.42 -1.38
N LEU A 238 7.59 -25.12 -1.57
CA LEU A 238 6.78 -24.15 -2.33
C LEU A 238 7.71 -23.28 -3.22
N ASP A 239 8.54 -23.95 -4.03
CA ASP A 239 9.38 -23.48 -5.16
C ASP A 239 9.85 -22.00 -5.16
N THR A 240 11.06 -21.75 -4.64
CA THR A 240 11.92 -20.62 -5.06
C THR A 240 13.41 -20.97 -5.21
N THR A 241 13.79 -22.25 -5.36
CA THR A 241 15.21 -22.61 -5.47
C THR A 241 15.55 -23.27 -6.79
N GLY A 242 15.77 -22.43 -7.80
CA GLY A 242 16.24 -22.85 -9.12
C GLY A 242 17.24 -21.91 -9.82
N ARG A 243 17.83 -20.93 -9.11
CA ARG A 243 19.09 -20.16 -9.38
C ARG A 243 19.12 -18.91 -8.46
N SER A 244 20.24 -18.67 -7.76
CA SER A 244 20.53 -17.64 -6.73
C SER A 244 20.09 -16.18 -7.01
N PRO A 245 20.23 -15.24 -6.04
CA PRO A 245 19.93 -15.25 -4.60
C PRO A 245 18.75 -14.29 -4.28
N SER A 246 18.06 -14.51 -3.16
CA SER A 246 17.06 -13.60 -2.56
C SER A 246 15.83 -13.26 -3.44
N PHE A 247 14.91 -14.22 -3.54
CA PHE A 247 13.50 -13.99 -3.87
C PHE A 247 12.67 -14.88 -2.93
N HIS A 248 11.95 -14.26 -1.99
CA HIS A 248 10.93 -14.90 -1.15
C HIS A 248 9.52 -14.66 -1.79
N PRO A 249 8.53 -15.52 -1.54
CA PRO A 249 7.81 -16.24 -2.60
C PRO A 249 6.68 -15.46 -3.30
N HIS A 250 6.63 -15.59 -4.63
CA HIS A 250 5.48 -15.26 -5.48
C HIS A 250 4.65 -16.53 -5.75
N SER A 251 3.57 -16.74 -5.01
CA SER A 251 2.70 -17.90 -5.21
C SER A 251 1.90 -17.80 -6.51
N HIS A 252 2.19 -18.70 -7.45
CA HIS A 252 1.32 -19.07 -8.57
C HIS A 252 0.14 -19.91 -8.05
N PHE A 253 -1.10 -19.48 -8.31
CA PHE A 253 -2.29 -20.32 -8.12
C PHE A 253 -2.57 -21.18 -9.37
N PRO A 254 -2.94 -22.46 -9.25
CA PRO A 254 -3.34 -23.30 -10.37
C PRO A 254 -4.64 -22.77 -11.02
N PRO A 255 -4.82 -22.88 -12.35
CA PRO A 255 -5.87 -22.14 -13.08
C PRO A 255 -7.33 -22.60 -12.89
N GLU A 256 -7.66 -23.54 -12.00
CA GLU A 256 -8.94 -24.27 -12.07
C GLU A 256 -9.98 -23.92 -10.99
N LEU A 257 -9.81 -22.85 -10.18
CA LEU A 257 -10.79 -22.46 -9.15
C LEU A 257 -11.20 -20.98 -9.12
N LEU A 258 -11.12 -20.26 -10.24
CA LEU A 258 -11.70 -18.92 -10.36
C LEU A 258 -12.43 -18.74 -11.70
N HIS A 259 -13.53 -19.47 -11.87
CA HIS A 259 -14.55 -19.19 -12.88
C HIS A 259 -15.89 -18.96 -12.18
N ASP A 260 -16.07 -17.74 -11.69
CA ASP A 260 -17.14 -16.86 -12.12
C ASP A 260 -17.05 -15.54 -11.32
N ARG A 261 -17.24 -14.40 -12.02
CA ARG A 261 -17.48 -13.03 -11.47
C ARG A 261 -16.33 -12.03 -11.34
N LEU A 262 -15.32 -12.07 -12.20
CA LEU A 262 -14.47 -10.88 -12.45
C LEU A 262 -14.42 -10.56 -13.94
N ARG A 263 -15.54 -10.08 -14.49
CA ARG A 263 -15.51 -9.27 -15.72
C ARG A 263 -15.49 -7.81 -15.32
N LEU A 264 -14.30 -7.22 -15.24
CA LEU A 264 -14.17 -5.77 -15.18
C LEU A 264 -14.48 -5.22 -16.59
N PRO A 265 -15.35 -4.20 -16.73
CA PRO A 265 -15.53 -3.52 -18.00
C PRO A 265 -14.20 -2.91 -18.45
N GLU A 266 -13.88 -3.06 -19.73
CA GLU A 266 -12.71 -2.47 -20.38
C GLU A 266 -12.57 -0.98 -20.03
N ALA A 267 -11.33 -0.58 -19.72
CA ALA A 267 -10.83 0.78 -19.49
C ALA A 267 -11.83 1.93 -19.74
N LEU A 268 -12.42 2.47 -18.66
CA LEU A 268 -13.25 3.68 -18.73
C LEU A 268 -12.54 4.81 -17.99
N GLY A 269 -12.04 5.79 -18.76
CA GLY A 269 -11.62 7.08 -18.24
C GLY A 269 -12.80 7.85 -17.61
N CYS A 270 -12.47 8.94 -16.91
CA CYS A 270 -13.40 9.78 -16.16
C CYS A 270 -14.65 10.17 -17.00
N PRO A 271 -15.88 9.75 -16.62
CA PRO A 271 -17.07 10.01 -17.43
C PRO A 271 -17.55 11.44 -17.21
N ARG A 272 -17.21 12.35 -18.12
CA ARG A 272 -18.05 13.53 -18.41
C ARG A 272 -19.04 13.29 -19.54
N ASP A 273 -18.79 12.29 -20.38
CA ASP A 273 -19.65 11.99 -21.53
C ASP A 273 -19.90 10.49 -21.61
N ARG A 274 -21.03 10.01 -21.05
CA ARG A 274 -21.90 8.96 -21.65
C ARG A 274 -23.02 8.54 -20.70
N GLY A 275 -24.21 8.41 -21.28
CA GLY A 275 -25.49 8.21 -20.60
C GLY A 275 -25.73 6.81 -20.01
N ASN A 276 -26.78 6.77 -19.20
CA ASN A 276 -27.30 5.66 -18.38
C ASN A 276 -27.04 4.23 -18.87
N LEU A 277 -26.34 3.45 -18.04
CA LEU A 277 -26.33 1.98 -18.07
C LEU A 277 -27.09 1.45 -16.84
N THR A 278 -28.05 0.54 -17.06
CA THR A 278 -28.84 -0.13 -16.02
C THR A 278 -28.20 -1.48 -15.63
N TRP A 279 -28.14 -1.77 -14.32
CA TRP A 279 -27.54 -3.00 -13.75
C TRP A 279 -28.52 -3.74 -12.82
N SER A 280 -28.47 -5.07 -12.75
CA SER A 280 -29.35 -5.93 -11.92
C SER A 280 -29.05 -5.82 -10.41
N LYS A 281 -30.06 -6.13 -9.59
CA LYS A 281 -30.39 -5.39 -8.35
C LYS A 281 -29.69 -5.79 -7.03
N VAL A 282 -28.84 -6.83 -6.99
CA VAL A 282 -28.31 -7.35 -5.70
C VAL A 282 -26.78 -7.33 -5.63
N GLU A 283 -26.05 -7.63 -6.71
CA GLU A 283 -24.57 -7.54 -6.75
C GLU A 283 -24.05 -6.16 -7.18
N SER A 284 -24.87 -5.36 -7.86
CA SER A 284 -24.54 -4.00 -8.28
C SER A 284 -24.48 -2.99 -7.14
N VAL A 285 -24.95 -3.32 -5.95
CA VAL A 285 -25.02 -2.37 -4.83
C VAL A 285 -23.67 -2.28 -4.12
N ALA A 286 -23.00 -3.40 -3.84
CA ALA A 286 -21.70 -3.41 -3.16
C ALA A 286 -20.58 -2.89 -4.09
N TRP A 287 -20.48 -3.47 -5.30
CA TRP A 287 -19.51 -3.04 -6.29
C TRP A 287 -19.85 -1.66 -6.85
N GLY A 288 -21.10 -1.38 -7.21
CA GLY A 288 -21.50 -0.08 -7.74
C GLY A 288 -21.45 1.05 -6.70
N SER A 289 -21.55 0.79 -5.39
CA SER A 289 -21.32 1.82 -4.36
C SER A 289 -19.84 2.07 -4.09
N LYS A 290 -18.99 1.03 -4.18
CA LYS A 290 -17.52 1.17 -4.09
C LYS A 290 -16.95 1.83 -5.36
N TRP A 291 -17.40 1.45 -6.56
CA TRP A 291 -17.06 2.10 -7.84
C TRP A 291 -17.60 3.53 -7.93
N ARG A 292 -18.83 3.82 -7.45
CA ARG A 292 -19.32 5.20 -7.35
C ARG A 292 -18.51 6.03 -6.34
N ARG A 293 -18.06 5.43 -5.23
CA ARG A 293 -17.12 6.07 -4.30
C ARG A 293 -15.77 6.35 -4.96
N TRP A 294 -15.23 5.42 -5.74
CA TRP A 294 -14.00 5.60 -6.53
C TRP A 294 -14.17 6.74 -7.54
N ASN A 295 -15.24 6.74 -8.35
CA ASN A 295 -15.55 7.82 -9.30
C ASN A 295 -15.79 9.20 -8.63
N ASN A 296 -16.41 9.23 -7.45
CA ASN A 296 -16.70 10.49 -6.75
C ASN A 296 -15.44 11.11 -6.10
N ARG A 297 -14.35 10.36 -5.93
CA ARG A 297 -13.07 10.89 -5.41
C ARG A 297 -12.30 11.72 -6.43
N CYS A 298 -12.69 11.67 -7.71
CA CYS A 298 -12.10 12.47 -8.79
C CYS A 298 -12.70 13.89 -8.92
N GLN A 299 -13.65 14.28 -8.06
CA GLN A 299 -14.16 15.66 -8.00
C GLN A 299 -13.12 16.59 -7.34
N PRO A 300 -12.99 17.87 -7.74
CA PRO A 300 -12.10 18.82 -7.08
C PRO A 300 -12.40 18.93 -5.59
N TRP A 301 -11.37 18.89 -4.74
CA TRP A 301 -11.48 19.19 -3.32
C TRP A 301 -11.88 20.67 -3.18
N SER A 302 -13.14 20.95 -2.84
CA SER A 302 -13.61 22.30 -2.53
C SER A 302 -13.27 22.64 -1.08
N GLY A 303 -11.98 22.76 -0.79
CA GLY A 303 -11.47 23.33 0.46
C GLY A 303 -11.68 24.85 0.47
N ALA A 304 -12.92 25.29 0.62
CA ALA A 304 -13.25 26.67 0.96
C ALA A 304 -14.30 26.66 2.06
N ALA A 305 -13.92 27.15 3.25
CA ALA A 305 -14.87 27.45 4.31
C ALA A 305 -15.98 28.38 3.77
N PRO A 306 -17.25 28.24 4.21
CA PRO A 306 -18.30 29.12 3.73
C PRO A 306 -18.00 30.55 4.22
N ALA A 307 -17.65 31.43 3.27
CA ALA A 307 -17.60 32.85 3.51
C ALA A 307 -18.98 33.30 4.02
N ARG A 308 -19.05 33.68 5.30
CA ARG A 308 -20.22 34.37 5.85
C ARG A 308 -20.40 35.64 5.04
N ARG A 309 -21.50 35.75 4.28
CA ARG A 309 -21.94 37.02 3.71
C ARG A 309 -22.21 37.96 4.89
N ALA A 310 -21.29 38.88 5.14
CA ALA A 310 -21.58 40.06 5.96
C ALA A 310 -22.53 40.94 5.15
N SER A 311 -23.77 41.03 5.59
CA SER A 311 -24.74 42.03 5.17
C SER A 311 -24.23 43.41 5.59
N LEU A 312 -23.88 44.26 4.61
CA LEU A 312 -23.62 45.68 4.82
C LEU A 312 -24.95 46.39 5.16
N PRO A 313 -25.03 47.22 6.22
CA PRO A 313 -26.19 48.05 6.43
C PRO A 313 -26.16 49.26 5.49
N SER A 314 -27.23 49.42 4.71
CA SER A 314 -27.57 50.67 4.02
C SER A 314 -28.01 51.71 5.06
N GLY A 315 -27.33 52.86 5.14
CA GLY A 315 -27.75 53.95 6.04
C GLY A 315 -27.01 55.27 5.79
N ARG A 316 -27.70 56.18 5.09
CA ARG A 316 -27.42 57.58 4.74
C ARG A 316 -26.53 58.39 5.71
N ILE A 317 -25.60 59.15 5.13
CA ILE A 317 -25.12 60.43 5.67
C ILE A 317 -25.76 61.54 4.83
N THR A 318 -26.52 62.42 5.48
CA THR A 318 -26.77 63.80 5.05
C THR A 318 -25.65 64.70 5.54
#